data_AF-A0A1G8D9K5-F1
#
_entry.id   AF-A0A1G8D9K5-F1
#
_cell.length_a   1.000
_cell.length_b   1.000
_cell.length_c   1.000
_cell.angle_alpha   90.00
_cell.angle_beta   90.00
_cell.angle_gamma   90.00
#
_symmetry.space_group_name_H-M   'P 1'
#
loop_
_entity.id
_entity.type
_entity.pdbx_description
1 polymer ?
#
loop_
_entity_poly.entity_id
_entity_poly.type
_entity_poly.pdbx_seq_one_letter_code
_entity_poly.pdbx_strand_id
1 'polypeptide(L)' 'MLEYAKVVLQNVSIDPQLFYKELEKIMANMLPYEADQLALWVDDFVKEKPELQESLIETA' A
#
# COMPACT_ATOMS: atom_id res chain seq x y z
N MET A 1 -1.22 12.92 -6.47
CA MET A 1 -1.96 12.12 -5.46
C MET A 1 -1.03 11.17 -4.69
N LEU A 2 0.12 10.83 -5.28
CA LEU A 2 1.12 9.92 -4.73
C LEU A 2 1.62 10.25 -3.31
N GLU A 3 2.09 11.48 -3.02
CA GLU A 3 2.57 11.84 -1.67
C GLU A 3 1.48 11.71 -0.60
N TYR A 4 0.23 12.06 -0.92
CA TYR A 4 -0.90 11.89 -0.01
C TYR A 4 -1.13 10.40 0.29
N ALA A 5 -1.11 9.56 -0.75
CA ALA A 5 -1.23 8.11 -0.59
C ALA A 5 -0.16 7.54 0.34
N LYS A 6 1.10 7.94 0.16
CA LYS A 6 2.22 7.50 1.02
C LYS A 6 1.98 7.87 2.49
N VAL A 7 1.56 9.10 2.78
CA VAL A 7 1.28 9.55 4.15
C VAL A 7 0.14 8.75 4.78
N VAL A 8 -0.94 8.52 4.06
CA VAL A 8 -2.07 7.73 4.55
C VAL A 8 -1.61 6.30 4.88
N LEU A 9 -0.92 5.65 3.94
CA LEU A 9 -0.42 4.29 4.09
C LEU A 9 0.59 4.14 5.23
N GLN A 10 1.47 5.12 5.41
CA GLN A 10 2.39 5.16 6.56
C GLN A 10 1.64 5.23 7.89
N ASN A 11 0.59 6.06 7.98
CA ASN A 11 -0.18 6.22 9.22
C ASN A 11 -0.97 4.96 9.60
N VAL A 12 -1.43 4.18 8.62
CA VAL A 12 -2.18 2.94 8.87
C VAL A 12 -1.30 1.68 8.88
N SER A 13 0.02 1.82 8.66
CA SER A 13 0.95 0.69 8.53
C SER A 13 1.12 -0.17 9.79
N ILE A 14 0.58 0.26 10.93
CA ILE A 14 0.54 -0.53 12.18
C ILE A 14 -0.52 -1.64 12.15
N ASP A 15 -1.55 -1.52 11.30
CA ASP A 15 -2.62 -2.50 11.14
C ASP A 15 -2.59 -3.04 9.70
N PRO A 16 -2.09 -4.26 9.48
CA PRO A 16 -1.97 -4.83 8.14
C PRO A 16 -3.30 -4.93 7.38
N GLN A 17 -4.41 -5.21 8.08
CA GLN A 17 -5.72 -5.25 7.42
C GLN A 17 -6.19 -3.87 7.01
N LEU A 18 -6.00 -2.86 7.86
CA LEU A 18 -6.35 -1.48 7.52
C LEU A 18 -5.45 -0.95 6.40
N PHE A 19 -4.16 -1.27 6.44
CA PHE A 19 -3.20 -0.93 5.39
C PHE A 19 -3.65 -1.45 4.03
N TYR A 20 -4.00 -2.73 3.93
CA TYR A 20 -4.49 -3.33 2.69
C TYR A 20 -5.77 -2.65 2.17
N LYS A 21 -6.75 -2.42 3.06
CA LYS A 21 -8.02 -1.76 2.70
C LYS A 21 -7.82 -0.34 2.18
N GLU A 22 -6.93 0.43 2.79
CA GLU A 22 -6.63 1.79 2.34
C GLU A 22 -5.82 1.77 1.05
N LEU A 23 -4.88 0.83 0.89
CA LEU A 23 -4.12 0.64 -0.35
C LEU A 23 -5.05 0.35 -1.54
N GLU A 24 -5.97 -0.59 -1.39
CA GLU A 24 -6.94 -0.96 -2.44
C GLU A 24 -7.81 0.25 -2.85
N LYS A 25 -8.35 0.98 -1.87
CA LYS A 25 -9.14 2.20 -2.13
C LYS A 25 -8.34 3.27 -2.86
N ILE A 26 -7.09 3.48 -2.47
CA ILE A 26 -6.21 4.49 -3.07
C ILE A 26 -5.87 4.09 -4.52
N MET A 27 -5.50 2.82 -4.75
CA MET A 27 -5.17 2.32 -6.09
C MET A 27 -6.37 2.41 -7.04
N ALA A 28 -7.58 2.13 -6.56
CA ALA A 28 -8.81 2.21 -7.37
C ALA A 28 -9.14 3.63 -7.87
N ASN A 29 -8.64 4.67 -7.19
CA ASN A 29 -8.92 6.07 -7.51
C ASN A 29 -7.73 6.80 -8.17
N MET A 30 -6.60 6.12 -8.39
CA MET A 30 -5.43 6.73 -9.00
C MET A 30 -5.37 6.54 -10.51
N LEU A 31 -4.70 7.48 -11.18
CA LEU A 31 -4.35 7.33 -12.59
C LEU A 31 -3.36 6.16 -12.74
N PRO A 32 -3.37 5.43 -13.88
CA PRO A 32 -2.53 4.24 -14.05
C PRO A 32 -1.05 4.49 -13.75
N TYR A 33 -0.49 5.61 -14.22
CA TYR A 33 0.91 5.94 -13.98
C TYR A 33 1.22 6.24 -12.49
N GLU A 34 0.27 6.81 -11.73
CA GLU A 34 0.47 7.06 -10.31
C GLU A 34 0.33 5.76 -9.51
N ALA A 35 -0.56 4.86 -9.94
CA ALA A 35 -0.72 3.53 -9.34
C ALA A 35 0.56 2.68 -9.52
N ASP A 36 1.18 2.71 -10.71
CA ASP A 36 2.46 2.04 -10.96
C ASP A 36 3.57 2.58 -10.04
N GLN A 37 3.65 3.90 -9.88
CA GLN A 37 4.61 4.54 -8.99
C GLN A 37 4.36 4.18 -7.51
N LEU A 38 3.08 4.10 -7.10
CA LEU A 38 2.74 3.71 -5.75
C LEU A 38 3.06 2.24 -5.50
N ALA A 39 2.79 1.34 -6.45
CA ALA A 39 3.10 -0.08 -6.33
C ALA A 39 4.61 -0.31 -6.09
N LEU A 40 5.47 0.37 -6.86
CA LEU A 40 6.92 0.31 -6.66
C LEU A 40 7.34 0.81 -5.26
N TRP A 41 6.71 1.88 -4.79
CA TRP A 41 6.98 2.40 -3.45
C TRP A 41 6.50 1.44 -2.35
N VAL A 42 5.31 0.83 -2.51
CA VAL A 42 4.77 -0.13 -1.56
C VAL A 42 5.66 -1.36 -1.45
N ASP A 43 6.11 -1.92 -2.59
CA ASP A 43 7.04 -3.05 -2.61
C ASP A 43 8.28 -2.79 -1.76
N ASP A 44 8.85 -1.58 -1.88
CA ASP A 44 10.00 -1.19 -1.07
C ASP A 44 9.64 -0.95 0.40
N PHE A 45 8.53 -0.28 0.66
CA PHE A 45 8.08 0.06 2.01
C PHE A 45 7.79 -1.16 2.90
N VAL A 46 7.31 -2.26 2.29
CA VAL A 46 6.97 -3.49 3.03
C VAL A 46 8.15 -4.42 3.24
N LYS A 47 9.30 -4.24 2.55
CA LYS A 47 10.50 -5.11 2.75
C LYS A 47 10.97 -5.15 4.20
N GLU A 48 10.80 -4.06 4.94
CA GLU A 48 11.17 -3.95 6.35
C GLU A 48 10.00 -4.27 7.30
N LYS A 49 8.83 -4.68 6.78
CA LYS A 49 7.59 -4.94 7.52
C LYS A 49 6.96 -6.27 7.09
N PRO A 50 7.48 -7.40 7.58
CA PRO A 50 6.99 -8.73 7.20
C PRO A 50 5.48 -8.91 7.44
N GLU A 51 4.93 -8.28 8.48
CA GLU A 51 3.49 -8.27 8.78
C GLU A 51 2.64 -7.67 7.66
N LEU A 52 3.16 -6.68 6.93
CA LEU A 52 2.49 -6.11 5.76
C LEU A 52 2.69 -6.99 4.53
N GLN A 53 3.86 -7.62 4.37
CA GLN A 53 4.12 -8.54 3.26
C GLN A 53 3.16 -9.73 3.29
N GLU A 54 2.96 -10.35 4.45
CA GLU A 54 2.01 -11.45 4.61
C GLU A 54 0.58 -11.03 4.26
N SER A 55 0.20 -9.78 4.54
CA SER A 55 -1.13 -9.25 4.21
C SER A 55 -1.34 -8.97 2.70
N LEU A 56 -0.26 -8.83 1.93
CA LEU A 56 -0.30 -8.58 0.49
C LEU A 56 -0.32 -9.88 -0.33
N ILE A 57 0.02 -11.01 0.30
CA ILE A 57 -0.07 -12.32 -0.33
C ILE A 57 -1.50 -12.82 -0.08
N GLU A 58 -2.42 -12.56 -1.02
CA GLU A 58 -3.68 -13.30 -1.05
C GLU A 58 -3.35 -14.80 -1.06
N THR A 59 -3.63 -15.50 0.03
CA THR A 59 -3.72 -16.96 0.02
C THR A 59 -4.85 -17.34 -0.93
N ALA A 60 -4.45 -17.82 -2.12
CA ALA A 60 -5.30 -18.54 -3.06
C ALA A 60 -5.92 -19.79 -2.44
#